data_AF-A0A453BZN8-F1
#
_entry.id   AF-A0A453BZN8-F1
#
_cell.length_a   1.000
_cell.length_b   1.000
_cell.length_c   1.000
_cell.angle_alpha   90.00
_cell.angle_beta   90.00
_cell.angle_gamma   90.00
#
_symmetry.space_group_name_H-M   'P 1'
#
loop_
_entity.id
_entity.type
_entity.pdbx_description
1 polymer ?
#
loop_
_entity_poly.entity_id
_entity_poly.type
_entity_poly.pdbx_seq_one_letter_code
_entity_poly.pdbx_strand_id
1 'polypeptide(L)'
;YGSSSARRWAHRPDAASRIRRLTTRSRTARVSCAYSTGAEAITACSWNQNVICSDVPVLVEFWASWCGPCKMVHRIVDEIAGEYAGRIKCYKLDTDDYPQTANSYNIERVPTVLLFKDGEKIHSITGTLPKAVYVSLCYVSAIVVSVGLLILS
;
A
#
# COMPACT_ATOMS: atom_id res chain seq x y z
N TYR A 1 51.93 56.80 12.53
CA TYR A 1 50.86 56.13 13.30
C TYR A 1 50.77 54.72 12.76
N GLY A 2 51.57 53.76 13.25
CA GLY A 2 51.34 53.09 14.55
C GLY A 2 50.10 52.21 14.40
N SER A 3 50.08 50.90 14.59
CA SER A 3 50.94 49.94 15.30
C SER A 3 50.17 48.61 15.14
N SER A 4 50.71 47.44 14.82
CA SER A 4 51.51 46.58 15.70
C SER A 4 51.74 45.28 14.89
N SER A 5 52.96 44.90 14.52
CA SER A 5 53.85 43.99 15.28
C SER A 5 53.15 42.72 15.80
N ALA A 6 53.67 41.50 15.66
CA ALA A 6 54.84 40.96 14.99
C ALA A 6 54.76 39.42 15.08
N ARG A 7 55.31 38.75 14.06
CA ARG A 7 56.16 37.55 14.12
C ARG A 7 55.77 36.40 15.07
N ARG A 8 55.64 35.19 14.51
CA ARG A 8 56.58 34.09 14.84
C ARG A 8 56.53 32.94 13.82
N TRP A 9 57.63 32.75 13.09
CA TRP A 9 57.93 31.49 12.42
C TRP A 9 58.55 30.54 13.45
N ALA A 10 58.05 29.31 13.54
CA ALA A 10 58.74 28.20 14.17
C ALA A 10 58.38 26.88 13.47
N HIS A 11 59.36 26.41 12.71
CA HIS A 11 59.66 25.08 12.20
C HIS A 11 58.91 23.82 12.74
N ARG A 12 58.64 22.92 11.76
CA ARG A 12 58.75 21.44 11.73
C ARG A 12 57.53 20.58 12.13
N PRO A 13 57.40 19.33 11.62
CA PRO A 13 58.03 18.66 10.48
C PRO A 13 57.02 18.03 9.48
N ASP A 14 57.56 17.57 8.35
CA ASP A 14 56.91 16.74 7.35
C ASP A 14 56.75 15.28 7.79
N ALA A 15 55.75 14.61 7.20
CA ALA A 15 55.56 13.17 7.03
C ALA A 15 55.73 12.20 8.23
N ALA A 16 54.60 11.63 8.69
CA ALA A 16 54.54 10.21 9.05
C ALA A 16 53.08 9.70 9.09
N SER A 17 52.75 8.88 8.09
CA SER A 17 51.91 7.69 8.19
C SER A 17 51.12 7.53 9.50
N ARG A 18 49.83 7.87 9.44
CA ARG A 18 48.88 7.28 10.37
C ARG A 18 47.67 6.77 9.59
N ILE A 19 47.82 5.51 9.17
CA ILE A 19 46.75 4.63 8.72
C ILE A 19 45.58 4.83 9.68
N ARG A 20 44.55 5.53 9.21
CA ARG A 20 43.34 5.75 9.99
C ARG A 20 42.64 4.41 10.02
N ARG A 21 42.79 3.69 11.14
CA ARG A 21 42.10 2.44 11.43
C ARG A 21 40.65 2.60 10.96
N LEU A 22 40.25 1.77 10.01
CA LEU A 22 38.85 1.55 9.67
C LEU A 22 38.21 1.05 10.96
N THR A 23 37.66 1.96 11.75
CA THR A 23 36.74 1.61 12.81
C THR A 23 35.51 1.12 12.10
N THR A 24 35.43 -0.20 11.92
CA THR A 24 34.22 -0.95 11.61
C THR A 24 33.20 -0.69 12.72
N ARG A 25 32.59 0.51 12.67
CA ARG A 25 31.38 0.77 13.41
C ARG A 25 30.31 0.01 12.67
N SER A 26 30.13 -1.24 13.11
CA SER A 26 28.96 -2.07 12.88
C SER A 26 27.73 -1.20 13.08
N ARG A 27 27.25 -0.59 12.00
CA ARG A 27 25.86 -0.16 11.91
C ARG A 27 25.15 -1.48 11.75
N THR A 28 24.73 -2.05 12.87
CA THR A 28 23.63 -3.02 12.88
C THR A 28 22.58 -2.46 11.94
N ALA A 29 22.54 -2.98 10.72
CA ALA A 29 21.46 -2.73 9.80
C ALA A 29 20.22 -3.11 10.61
N ARG A 30 19.42 -2.10 10.99
CA ARG A 30 18.08 -2.38 11.45
C ARG A 30 17.46 -3.10 10.27
N VAL A 31 17.30 -4.41 10.41
CA VAL A 31 16.41 -5.18 9.56
C VAL A 31 15.05 -4.57 9.82
N SER A 32 14.66 -3.59 9.02
CA SER A 32 13.26 -3.22 8.90
C SER A 32 12.63 -4.41 8.21
N CYS A 33 11.99 -5.28 8.98
CA CYS A 33 10.97 -6.16 8.46
C CYS A 33 9.97 -5.26 7.72
N ALA A 34 10.03 -5.28 6.39
CA ALA A 34 8.98 -4.73 5.57
C ALA A 34 7.78 -5.66 5.77
N TYR A 35 6.96 -5.37 6.77
CA TYR A 35 5.61 -5.89 6.83
C TYR A 35 4.84 -5.15 5.73
N SER A 36 4.89 -5.68 4.51
CA SER A 36 4.03 -5.19 3.43
C SER A 36 2.62 -5.72 3.65
N THR A 37 1.94 -5.23 4.69
CA THR A 37 0.48 -5.32 4.81
C THR A 37 -0.13 -4.11 4.17
N GLY A 38 -0.02 -4.09 2.85
CA GLY A 38 -0.79 -3.18 2.03
C GLY A 38 -1.58 -3.99 1.02
N ALA A 39 -2.59 -3.38 0.44
CA ALA A 39 -3.24 -3.91 -0.73
C ALA A 39 -2.26 -3.92 -1.90
N GLU A 40 -2.14 -5.07 -2.56
CA GLU A 40 -1.22 -5.27 -3.67
C GLU A 40 -1.78 -4.65 -4.96
N ALA A 41 -0.92 -4.04 -5.77
CA ALA A 41 -1.31 -3.56 -7.08
C ALA A 41 -1.44 -4.74 -8.05
N ILE A 42 -2.57 -4.83 -8.75
CA ILE A 42 -2.85 -5.90 -9.70
C ILE A 42 -2.98 -5.38 -11.12
N THR A 43 -2.70 -6.27 -12.06
CA THR A 43 -2.81 -6.02 -13.50
C THR A 43 -4.03 -6.72 -14.08
N ALA A 44 -4.42 -6.35 -15.30
CA ALA A 44 -5.48 -7.04 -16.03
C ALA A 44 -5.20 -8.55 -16.23
N CYS A 45 -3.95 -8.96 -16.44
CA CYS A 45 -3.59 -10.37 -16.63
C CYS A 45 -3.83 -11.21 -15.36
N SER A 46 -3.55 -10.63 -14.18
CA SER A 46 -3.76 -11.28 -12.89
C SER A 46 -5.20 -11.21 -12.38
N TRP A 47 -6.08 -10.45 -13.05
CA TRP A 47 -7.44 -10.17 -12.57
C TRP A 47 -8.25 -11.45 -12.31
N ASN A 48 -8.28 -12.36 -13.28
CA ASN A 48 -9.09 -13.56 -13.19
C ASN A 48 -8.67 -14.44 -12.00
N GLN A 49 -7.38 -14.73 -11.88
CA GLN A 49 -6.85 -15.55 -10.80
C GLN A 49 -7.01 -14.89 -9.42
N ASN A 50 -6.73 -13.60 -9.30
CA ASN A 50 -6.67 -12.93 -8.00
C ASN A 50 -8.03 -12.45 -7.49
N VAL A 51 -8.96 -12.13 -8.39
CA VAL A 51 -10.28 -11.56 -8.04
C VAL A 51 -11.40 -12.57 -8.28
N ILE A 52 -11.45 -13.21 -9.45
CA ILE A 52 -12.58 -14.07 -9.83
C ILE A 52 -12.47 -15.45 -9.19
N CYS A 53 -11.29 -16.06 -9.22
CA CYS A 53 -11.04 -17.39 -8.66
C CYS A 53 -10.62 -17.37 -7.17
N SER A 54 -10.87 -16.29 -6.44
CA SER A 54 -10.45 -16.19 -5.03
C SER A 54 -11.43 -16.91 -4.10
N ASP A 55 -10.88 -17.78 -3.23
CA ASP A 55 -11.65 -18.50 -2.20
C ASP A 55 -12.13 -17.60 -1.04
N VAL A 56 -11.54 -16.40 -0.93
CA VAL A 56 -11.90 -15.40 0.07
C VAL A 56 -12.44 -14.15 -0.61
N PRO A 57 -13.32 -13.37 0.07
CA PRO A 57 -13.79 -12.10 -0.45
C PRO A 57 -12.62 -11.18 -0.85
N VAL A 58 -12.80 -10.43 -1.93
CA VAL A 58 -11.78 -9.57 -2.51
C VAL A 58 -12.27 -8.14 -2.60
N LEU A 59 -11.56 -7.22 -1.95
CA LEU A 59 -11.81 -5.79 -2.03
C LEU A 59 -10.84 -5.16 -3.04
N VAL A 60 -11.37 -4.49 -4.06
CA VAL A 60 -10.55 -3.87 -5.12
C VAL A 60 -10.79 -2.36 -5.16
N GLU A 61 -9.73 -1.58 -4.96
CA GLU A 61 -9.73 -0.13 -5.16
C GLU A 61 -9.35 0.22 -6.60
N PHE A 62 -10.24 0.92 -7.29
CA PHE A 62 -10.00 1.55 -8.58
C PHE A 62 -9.57 3.00 -8.35
N TRP A 63 -8.39 3.35 -8.84
CA TRP A 63 -7.76 4.65 -8.61
C TRP A 63 -7.05 5.16 -9.87
N ALA A 64 -6.58 6.42 -9.80
CA ALA A 64 -5.74 7.02 -10.82
C ALA A 64 -4.76 8.03 -10.20
N SER A 65 -3.63 8.29 -10.84
CA SER A 65 -2.56 9.14 -10.28
C SER A 65 -2.95 10.61 -10.09
N TRP A 66 -3.89 11.09 -10.91
CA TRP A 66 -4.43 12.46 -10.86
C TRP A 66 -5.51 12.65 -9.78
N CYS A 67 -5.94 11.57 -9.13
CA CYS A 67 -6.99 11.60 -8.11
C CYS A 67 -6.43 11.90 -6.72
N GLY A 68 -6.55 13.16 -6.29
CA GLY A 68 -6.18 13.58 -4.93
C GLY A 68 -6.87 12.79 -3.80
N PRO A 69 -8.21 12.63 -3.81
CA PRO A 69 -8.95 11.90 -2.78
C PRO A 69 -8.59 10.41 -2.67
N CYS A 70 -8.08 9.80 -3.75
CA CYS A 70 -7.68 8.39 -3.77
C CYS A 70 -6.59 8.09 -2.72
N LYS A 71 -5.70 9.05 -2.42
CA LYS A 71 -4.66 8.87 -1.39
C LYS A 71 -5.21 8.52 0.00
N MET A 72 -6.41 8.98 0.34
CA MET A 72 -7.07 8.60 1.59
C MET A 72 -7.60 7.18 1.53
N VAL A 73 -8.24 6.81 0.42
CA VAL A 73 -8.79 5.46 0.21
C VAL A 73 -7.68 4.43 0.21
N HIS A 74 -6.52 4.70 -0.40
CA HIS A 74 -5.34 3.83 -0.36
C HIS A 74 -4.96 3.43 1.06
N ARG A 75 -4.92 4.40 1.99
CA ARG A 75 -4.56 4.15 3.39
C ARG A 75 -5.59 3.28 4.09
N ILE A 76 -6.88 3.58 3.86
CA ILE A 76 -7.99 2.80 4.42
C ILE A 76 -7.93 1.36 3.92
N VAL A 77 -7.71 1.16 2.63
CA VAL A 77 -7.64 -0.16 2.01
C VAL A 77 -6.40 -0.93 2.47
N ASP A 78 -5.26 -0.26 2.65
CA ASP A 78 -4.05 -0.86 3.23
C ASP A 78 -4.26 -1.29 4.69
N GLU A 79 -4.90 -0.44 5.50
CA GLU A 79 -5.25 -0.79 6.88
C GLU A 79 -6.19 -2.00 6.94
N ILE A 80 -7.20 -2.06 6.07
CA ILE A 80 -8.11 -3.21 5.98
C ILE A 80 -7.34 -4.47 5.56
N ALA A 81 -6.43 -4.36 4.59
CA ALA A 81 -5.58 -5.47 4.16
C ALA A 81 -4.77 -6.05 5.32
N GLY A 82 -4.26 -5.19 6.21
CA GLY A 82 -3.53 -5.60 7.40
C GLY A 82 -4.41 -6.20 8.50
N GLU A 83 -5.52 -5.56 8.83
CA GLU A 83 -6.43 -5.99 9.91
C GLU A 83 -7.20 -7.28 9.58
N TYR A 84 -7.56 -7.46 8.30
CA TYR A 84 -8.37 -8.58 7.82
C TYR A 84 -7.54 -9.58 7.01
N ALA A 85 -6.22 -9.58 7.17
CA ALA A 85 -5.31 -10.51 6.52
C ALA A 85 -5.79 -11.96 6.67
N GLY A 86 -5.90 -12.68 5.55
CA GLY A 86 -6.39 -14.06 5.48
C GLY A 86 -7.91 -14.22 5.50
N ARG A 87 -8.68 -13.19 5.87
CA ARG A 87 -10.15 -13.17 5.75
C ARG A 87 -10.61 -12.50 4.46
N ILE A 88 -9.89 -11.45 4.05
CA ILE A 88 -10.18 -10.66 2.86
C ILE A 88 -8.87 -10.37 2.15
N LYS A 89 -8.87 -10.46 0.83
CA LYS A 89 -7.76 -9.99 0.00
C LYS A 89 -8.07 -8.58 -0.48
N CYS A 90 -7.09 -7.69 -0.45
CA CYS A 90 -7.25 -6.33 -0.91
C CYS A 90 -6.29 -6.05 -2.05
N TYR A 91 -6.79 -5.43 -3.12
CA TYR A 91 -6.00 -5.06 -4.28
C TYR A 91 -6.29 -3.64 -4.74
N LYS A 92 -5.36 -3.10 -5.51
CA LYS A 92 -5.47 -1.80 -6.18
C LYS A 92 -5.31 -1.98 -7.68
N LEU A 93 -6.16 -1.32 -8.46
CA LEU A 93 -6.08 -1.31 -9.91
C LEU A 93 -6.11 0.13 -10.42
N ASP A 94 -5.09 0.48 -11.20
CA ASP A 94 -5.01 1.78 -11.87
C ASP A 94 -5.93 1.78 -13.10
N THR A 95 -6.87 2.71 -13.14
CA THR A 95 -7.83 2.84 -14.24
C THR A 95 -7.22 3.44 -15.49
N ASP A 96 -6.13 4.21 -15.38
CA ASP A 96 -5.44 4.80 -16.52
C ASP A 96 -4.66 3.71 -17.29
N ASP A 97 -4.04 2.77 -16.56
CA ASP A 97 -3.32 1.63 -17.16
C ASP A 97 -4.27 0.53 -17.67
N TYR A 98 -5.38 0.30 -16.96
CA TYR A 98 -6.32 -0.79 -17.26
C TYR A 98 -7.78 -0.31 -17.47
N PRO A 99 -8.03 0.58 -18.44
CA PRO A 99 -9.35 1.17 -18.65
C PRO A 99 -10.41 0.14 -19.07
N GLN A 100 -10.01 -0.92 -19.78
CA GLN A 100 -10.94 -1.98 -20.22
C GLN A 100 -11.52 -2.77 -19.03
N THR A 101 -10.69 -3.04 -18.02
CA THR A 101 -11.12 -3.71 -16.78
C THR A 101 -12.06 -2.80 -16.00
N ALA A 102 -11.72 -1.51 -15.86
CA ALA A 102 -12.57 -0.52 -15.21
C ALA A 102 -13.95 -0.37 -15.91
N ASN A 103 -13.97 -0.28 -17.24
CA ASN A 103 -15.18 -0.15 -18.04
C ASN A 103 -16.10 -1.36 -17.92
N SER A 104 -15.52 -2.57 -17.80
CA SER A 104 -16.28 -3.82 -17.64
C SER A 104 -17.11 -3.85 -16.35
N TYR A 105 -16.76 -3.04 -15.35
CA TYR A 105 -17.49 -2.88 -14.09
C TYR A 105 -18.21 -1.52 -13.98
N ASN A 106 -18.32 -0.78 -15.09
CA ASN A 106 -18.93 0.55 -15.17
C ASN A 106 -18.27 1.57 -14.23
N ILE A 107 -16.95 1.52 -14.11
CA ILE A 107 -16.20 2.48 -13.29
C ILE A 107 -15.89 3.73 -14.11
N GLU A 108 -16.74 4.74 -13.96
CA GLU A 108 -16.60 6.02 -14.65
C GLU A 108 -15.85 7.08 -13.83
N ARG A 109 -15.78 6.89 -12.51
CA ARG A 109 -15.21 7.85 -11.56
C ARG A 109 -14.40 7.14 -10.50
N VAL A 110 -13.24 7.72 -10.17
CA VAL A 110 -12.37 7.27 -9.09
C VAL A 110 -12.41 8.27 -7.91
N PRO A 111 -12.21 7.82 -6.66
CA PRO A 111 -12.00 6.44 -6.25
C PRO A 111 -13.32 5.64 -6.28
N THR A 112 -13.27 4.39 -6.73
CA THR A 112 -14.36 3.43 -6.55
C THR A 112 -13.80 2.14 -5.97
N VAL A 113 -14.47 1.58 -4.97
CA VAL A 113 -14.07 0.32 -4.34
C VAL A 113 -15.17 -0.71 -4.57
N LEU A 114 -14.78 -1.86 -5.13
CA LEU A 114 -15.68 -2.98 -5.37
C LEU A 114 -15.36 -4.13 -4.41
N LEU A 115 -16.40 -4.83 -3.96
CA LEU A 115 -16.28 -6.05 -3.19
C LEU A 115 -16.75 -7.23 -4.05
N PHE A 116 -15.88 -8.21 -4.18
CA PHE A 116 -16.11 -9.47 -4.87
C PHE A 116 -16.19 -10.63 -3.89
N LYS A 117 -17.03 -11.60 -4.23
CA LYS A 117 -17.15 -12.86 -3.51
C LYS A 117 -17.63 -13.92 -4.49
N ASP A 118 -17.01 -15.11 -4.45
CA ASP A 118 -17.35 -16.23 -5.33
C ASP A 118 -17.33 -15.85 -6.83
N GLY A 119 -16.42 -14.95 -7.20
CA GLY A 119 -16.27 -14.41 -8.56
C GLY A 119 -17.29 -13.33 -8.95
N GLU A 120 -18.27 -13.02 -8.09
CA GLU A 120 -19.31 -12.04 -8.37
C GLU A 120 -19.09 -10.73 -7.62
N LYS A 121 -19.49 -9.61 -8.26
CA LYS A 121 -19.50 -8.28 -7.64
C LYS A 121 -20.72 -8.17 -6.72
N ILE A 122 -20.50 -8.17 -5.41
CA ILE A 122 -21.58 -8.09 -4.41
C ILE A 122 -21.86 -6.67 -3.93
N HIS A 123 -20.87 -5.77 -3.97
CA HIS A 123 -21.07 -4.38 -3.56
C HIS A 123 -20.15 -3.41 -4.31
N SER A 124 -20.58 -2.16 -4.41
CA SER A 124 -19.82 -1.04 -4.96
C SER A 124 -19.93 0.19 -4.05
N ILE A 125 -18.83 0.91 -3.88
CA ILE A 125 -18.78 2.22 -3.24
C ILE A 125 -18.01 3.16 -4.15
N THR A 126 -18.63 4.26 -4.55
CA THR A 126 -17.95 5.34 -5.27
C THR A 126 -17.74 6.53 -4.35
N GLY A 127 -16.53 7.09 -4.38
CA GLY A 127 -16.11 8.22 -3.56
C GLY A 127 -15.32 7.82 -2.31
N THR A 128 -15.01 8.83 -1.50
CA THR A 128 -14.23 8.67 -0.27
C THR A 128 -15.17 8.64 0.92
N LEU A 129 -15.24 7.50 1.61
CA LEU A 129 -16.06 7.30 2.79
C LEU A 129 -15.19 6.98 4.03
N PRO A 130 -15.74 7.04 5.25
CA PRO A 130 -15.04 6.58 6.44
C PRO A 130 -14.75 5.07 6.38
N LYS A 131 -13.64 4.63 7.00
CA LYS A 131 -13.23 3.21 7.11
C LYS A 131 -14.36 2.27 7.52
N ALA A 132 -15.20 2.71 8.46
CA ALA A 132 -16.33 1.93 8.97
C ALA A 132 -17.29 1.46 7.86
N VAL A 133 -17.45 2.23 6.78
CA VAL A 133 -18.33 1.85 5.66
C VAL A 133 -17.73 0.69 4.87
N TYR A 134 -16.45 0.77 4.51
CA TYR A 134 -15.75 -0.32 3.80
C TYR A 134 -15.69 -1.60 4.64
N VAL A 135 -15.45 -1.45 5.94
CA VAL A 135 -15.49 -2.57 6.89
C VAL A 135 -16.90 -3.16 6.98
N SER A 136 -17.95 -2.33 7.03
CA SER A 136 -19.33 -2.82 7.04
C SER A 136 -19.63 -3.71 5.84
N LEU A 137 -19.17 -3.36 4.63
CA LEU A 137 -19.33 -4.23 3.45
C LEU A 137 -18.68 -5.60 3.64
N CYS A 138 -17.49 -5.60 4.23
CA CYS A 138 -16.72 -6.80 4.54
C CYS A 138 -17.43 -7.71 5.56
N TYR A 139 -18.22 -7.13 6.47
CA TYR A 139 -19.04 -7.89 7.43
C TYR A 139 -20.33 -8.42 6.80
N VAL A 140 -21.00 -7.63 5.94
CA VAL A 140 -22.21 -8.06 5.26
C VAL A 140 -21.93 -9.31 4.42
N SER A 141 -20.81 -9.34 3.70
CA SER A 141 -20.42 -10.51 2.90
C SER A 141 -20.18 -11.78 3.75
N ALA A 142 -19.66 -11.64 4.98
CA ALA A 142 -19.52 -12.73 5.95
C ALA A 142 -20.89 -13.22 6.47
N ILE A 143 -21.83 -12.31 6.74
CA ILE A 143 -23.19 -12.67 7.19
C ILE A 143 -23.95 -13.40 6.09
N VAL A 144 -23.83 -12.99 4.82
CA VAL A 144 -24.46 -13.72 3.71
C VAL A 144 -23.91 -15.16 3.59
N VAL A 145 -22.64 -15.43 3.97
CA VAL A 145 -22.14 -16.82 4.07
C VAL A 145 -22.93 -17.60 5.11
N SER A 146 -23.06 -17.05 6.32
CA SER A 146 -23.72 -17.74 7.43
C SER A 146 -25.21 -18.00 7.17
N VAL A 147 -25.90 -17.05 6.55
CA VAL A 147 -27.33 -17.19 6.25
C VAL A 147 -27.57 -18.05 5.01
N GLY A 148 -26.73 -17.95 3.97
CA GLY A 148 -26.83 -18.78 2.77
C GLY A 148 -26.58 -20.27 3.04
N LEU A 149 -25.62 -20.59 3.93
CA LEU A 149 -25.36 -21.98 4.35
C LEU A 149 -26.51 -22.56 5.20
N LEU A 150 -27.24 -21.72 5.95
CA LEU A 150 -28.41 -22.12 6.74
C LEU A 150 -29.67 -22.37 5.90
N ILE A 151 -29.77 -21.83 4.69
CA ILE A 151 -30.94 -22.04 3.80
C ILE A 151 -30.74 -23.28 2.89
N LEU A 152 -29.51 -23.79 2.79
CA LEU A 152 -29.13 -24.94 1.96
C LEU A 152 -28.88 -26.25 2.76
N SER A 153 -29.16 -26.27 4.07
CA SER A 153 -29.17 -27.48 4.92
C SER A 153 -30.58 -27.76 5.43
#